data_AF-A0A7V4KJ50-F1
#
_entry.id   AF-A0A7V4KJ50-F1
#
_cell.length_a   1.000
_cell.length_b   1.000
_cell.length_c   1.000
_cell.angle_alpha   90.00
_cell.angle_beta   90.00
_cell.angle_gamma   90.00
#
_symmetry.space_group_name_H-M   'P 1'
#
loop_
_entity.id
_entity.type
_entity.pdbx_description
1 polymer ?
#
loop_
_entity_poly.entity_id
_entity_poly.type
_entity_poly.pdbx_seq_one_letter_code
_entity_poly.pdbx_strand_id
1 'polypeptide(L)'
;MKKYQIITNILLTFCFTMISFLWSQQYYGVNFPLDFGVTTLYINDTTDKVSLRFTAQASKQLSAIRVYLTKTPATSAPTLNIGLYSDNGGLPGTQLAAGTTTFAEAGVGGDGKAWINIPMTVSLTQGNIYHIQIQASSISGSTVTVRATSPLASVVPSNGVSDTNQNVLDYNITTAGQWTTKNYTPVYFLVYQDNTYEGQPYVGAVGVVSGYTVYGSTWIGLQFQPTSDVTVDRIDLYVKKGGTPTDDLYYELRGPNSFSTVIEQGLFASQGSIGTSYSWVQKTLSTPRTFTAGNTYWIMFRSPNNTEATPYWTQVVGVDPNYQSPYNTATFGGTTMCFARSSDGGSSVTSVQTYRDTVVRFNVYSAPPPDTTPPAAINNLSAQLGPTAGSVVLSWTATGDDGTTGNVSGGAFRIDYDTTEKSWN
;
A
#
# COMPACT_ATOMS: atom_id res chain seq x y z
N MET A 1 73.85 18.50 1.02
CA MET A 1 73.62 17.06 1.26
C MET A 1 72.12 16.81 1.22
N LYS A 2 71.67 15.97 0.27
CA LYS A 2 70.27 15.59 0.08
C LYS A 2 69.77 14.80 1.31
N LYS A 3 68.61 15.16 1.86
CA LYS A 3 67.81 14.27 2.72
C LYS A 3 66.43 14.14 2.09
N TYR A 4 66.12 12.90 1.72
CA TYR A 4 64.88 12.46 1.10
C TYR A 4 63.75 12.53 2.12
N GLN A 5 62.62 13.12 1.75
CA GLN A 5 61.36 12.96 2.48
C GLN A 5 60.55 11.89 1.73
N ILE A 6 60.35 10.77 2.41
CA ILE A 6 59.58 9.63 1.93
C ILE A 6 58.12 10.08 1.84
N ILE A 7 57.56 10.11 0.63
CA ILE A 7 56.12 10.28 0.42
C ILE A 7 55.50 8.90 0.63
N THR A 8 54.99 8.66 1.83
CA THR A 8 54.11 7.53 2.10
C THR A 8 52.72 7.89 1.56
N ASN A 9 52.40 7.41 0.36
CA ASN A 9 51.02 7.40 -0.14
C ASN A 9 50.20 6.42 0.72
N ILE A 10 49.59 6.92 1.79
CA ILE A 10 48.53 6.21 2.48
C ILE A 10 47.27 6.41 1.64
N LEU A 11 46.95 5.43 0.82
CA LEU A 11 45.64 5.30 0.20
C LEU A 11 44.65 4.93 1.32
N LEU A 12 44.07 5.96 1.96
CA LEU A 12 42.94 5.75 2.87
C LEU A 12 41.72 5.46 2.00
N THR A 13 41.46 4.18 1.73
CA THR A 13 40.17 3.74 1.20
C THR A 13 39.14 3.99 2.29
N PHE A 14 38.46 5.13 2.23
CA PHE A 14 37.22 5.32 2.99
C PHE A 14 36.20 4.33 2.42
N CYS A 15 36.08 3.18 3.09
CA CYS A 15 34.89 2.37 2.98
C CYS A 15 33.78 3.20 3.61
N PHE A 16 33.10 4.02 2.81
CA PHE A 16 31.78 4.50 3.16
C PHE A 16 30.93 3.24 3.30
N THR A 17 30.78 2.74 4.53
CA THR A 17 29.52 2.12 4.92
C THR A 17 28.49 3.22 4.75
N MET A 18 27.96 3.35 3.53
CA MET A 18 26.60 3.80 3.34
C MET A 18 25.79 2.92 4.27
N ILE A 19 25.51 3.41 5.47
CA ILE A 19 24.31 2.99 6.19
C ILE A 19 23.21 3.53 5.28
N SER A 20 22.85 2.70 4.29
CA SER A 20 21.59 2.84 3.60
C SER A 20 20.57 2.73 4.72
N PHE A 21 20.16 3.87 5.28
CA PHE A 21 18.84 3.94 5.87
C PHE A 21 17.91 3.64 4.69
N LEU A 22 17.66 2.35 4.48
CA LEU A 22 16.61 1.87 3.60
C LEU A 22 15.32 2.27 4.31
N TRP A 23 14.95 3.54 4.20
CA TRP A 23 13.61 3.99 4.48
C TRP A 23 12.73 3.21 3.50
N SER A 24 12.12 2.12 3.97
CA SER A 24 11.06 1.50 3.20
C SER A 24 9.99 2.56 3.04
N GLN A 25 9.63 2.87 1.80
CA GLN A 25 8.62 3.87 1.54
C GLN A 25 7.30 3.39 2.13
N GLN A 26 6.86 4.06 3.20
CA GLN A 26 5.63 3.71 3.89
C GLN A 26 4.48 4.53 3.32
N TYR A 27 3.39 3.84 3.01
CA TYR A 27 2.17 4.45 2.51
C TYR A 27 1.05 4.32 3.52
N TYR A 28 0.22 5.34 3.62
CA TYR A 28 -1.06 5.31 4.32
C TYR A 28 -2.20 5.39 3.29
N GLY A 29 -3.29 4.65 3.49
CA GLY A 29 -4.39 4.57 2.52
C GLY A 29 -4.27 3.38 1.56
N VAL A 30 -5.13 3.37 0.54
CA VAL A 30 -5.41 2.23 -0.34
C VAL A 30 -4.29 2.05 -1.36
N ASN A 31 -3.28 1.27 -0.99
CA ASN A 31 -2.12 0.93 -1.83
C ASN A 31 -2.34 -0.37 -2.63
N PHE A 32 -3.53 -0.55 -3.18
CA PHE A 32 -3.94 -1.79 -3.86
C PHE A 32 -4.57 -1.48 -5.24
N PRO A 33 -3.75 -1.19 -6.26
CA PRO A 33 -4.26 -0.99 -7.61
C PRO A 33 -4.66 -2.35 -8.23
N LEU A 34 -5.80 -2.37 -8.91
CA LEU A 34 -6.34 -3.51 -9.66
C LEU A 34 -6.46 -3.21 -11.15
N ASP A 35 -5.44 -3.51 -11.95
CA ASP A 35 -5.62 -3.47 -13.40
C ASP A 35 -6.55 -4.61 -13.83
N PHE A 36 -7.55 -4.29 -14.64
CA PHE A 36 -8.79 -5.07 -14.92
C PHE A 36 -8.64 -6.51 -15.43
N GLY A 37 -7.44 -7.10 -15.39
CA GLY A 37 -7.17 -8.53 -15.50
C GLY A 37 -7.69 -9.28 -14.28
N VAL A 38 -9.00 -9.49 -14.24
CA VAL A 38 -9.53 -10.65 -13.54
C VAL A 38 -9.10 -11.87 -14.35
N THR A 39 -8.27 -12.73 -13.77
CA THR A 39 -7.91 -13.99 -14.42
C THR A 39 -8.61 -15.15 -13.72
N THR A 40 -9.12 -16.06 -14.55
CA THR A 40 -9.90 -17.21 -14.14
C THR A 40 -9.03 -18.46 -14.27
N LEU A 41 -8.76 -19.15 -13.16
CA LEU A 41 -8.09 -20.45 -13.17
C LEU A 41 -9.16 -21.55 -13.12
N TYR A 42 -9.16 -22.42 -14.12
CA TYR A 42 -10.23 -23.38 -14.36
C TYR A 42 -9.87 -24.75 -13.84
N ILE A 43 -10.70 -25.28 -12.96
CA ILE A 43 -10.74 -26.70 -12.58
C ILE A 43 -11.84 -27.32 -13.44
N ASN A 44 -11.48 -28.21 -14.35
CA ASN A 44 -12.44 -28.94 -15.20
C ASN A 44 -12.26 -30.46 -15.10
N ASP A 45 -11.17 -30.91 -14.50
CA ASP A 45 -10.89 -32.29 -14.16
C ASP A 45 -10.59 -32.46 -12.67
N THR A 46 -10.77 -33.68 -12.16
CA THR A 46 -10.45 -34.00 -10.76
C THR A 46 -8.96 -33.91 -10.42
N THR A 47 -8.07 -33.89 -11.42
CA THR A 47 -6.61 -33.77 -11.23
C THR A 47 -6.13 -32.32 -11.17
N ASP A 48 -6.94 -31.37 -11.65
CA ASP A 48 -6.63 -29.94 -11.64
C ASP A 48 -6.66 -29.38 -10.22
N LYS A 49 -5.66 -28.58 -9.88
CA LYS A 49 -5.62 -27.88 -8.59
C LYS A 49 -5.28 -26.42 -8.79
N VAL A 50 -5.86 -25.58 -7.95
CA VAL A 50 -5.45 -24.18 -7.78
C VAL A 50 -4.99 -23.99 -6.35
N SER A 51 -3.93 -23.22 -6.16
CA SER A 51 -3.38 -22.90 -4.84
C SER A 51 -3.28 -21.40 -4.65
N LEU A 52 -3.89 -20.89 -3.59
CA LEU A 52 -3.79 -19.51 -3.14
C LEU A 52 -2.72 -19.45 -2.05
N ARG A 53 -1.56 -18.86 -2.36
CA ARG A 53 -0.41 -18.77 -1.45
C ARG A 53 -0.43 -17.43 -0.72
N PHE A 54 -0.22 -17.46 0.59
CA PHE A 54 -0.21 -16.27 1.44
C PHE A 54 0.71 -16.43 2.65
N THR A 55 1.14 -15.33 3.24
CA THR A 55 1.80 -15.29 4.54
C THR A 55 0.75 -14.96 5.60
N ALA A 56 0.63 -15.80 6.65
CA ALA A 56 -0.32 -15.54 7.73
C ALA A 56 0.04 -14.24 8.47
N GLN A 57 -0.94 -13.36 8.65
CA GLN A 57 -0.74 -12.07 9.32
C GLN A 57 -0.94 -12.15 10.84
N ALA A 58 -1.46 -13.25 11.35
CA ALA A 58 -1.67 -13.46 12.79
C ALA A 58 -1.49 -14.92 13.21
N SER A 59 -1.01 -15.12 14.45
CA SER A 59 -0.97 -16.43 15.10
C SER A 59 -2.32 -16.72 15.75
N LYS A 60 -3.23 -17.37 15.03
CA LYS A 60 -4.61 -17.60 15.45
C LYS A 60 -5.15 -18.93 14.93
N GLN A 61 -6.21 -19.43 15.56
CA GLN A 61 -6.91 -20.64 15.13
C GLN A 61 -8.05 -20.31 14.17
N LEU A 62 -8.08 -20.98 13.02
CA LEU A 62 -9.17 -20.89 12.05
C LEU A 62 -10.43 -21.59 12.56
N SER A 63 -11.57 -21.06 12.13
CA SER A 63 -12.89 -21.70 12.17
C SER A 63 -13.37 -22.08 10.76
N ALA A 64 -12.95 -21.33 9.74
CA ALA A 64 -13.25 -21.63 8.35
C ALA A 64 -12.27 -20.94 7.39
N ILE A 65 -12.22 -21.46 6.16
CA ILE A 65 -11.68 -20.77 5.00
C ILE A 65 -12.83 -20.42 4.07
N ARG A 66 -12.78 -19.24 3.43
CA ARG A 66 -13.70 -18.85 2.38
C ARG A 66 -12.96 -18.48 1.11
N VAL A 67 -13.45 -18.98 -0.02
CA VAL A 67 -12.89 -18.69 -1.35
C VAL A 67 -14.01 -18.26 -2.30
N TYR A 68 -13.69 -17.37 -3.25
CA TYR A 68 -14.66 -16.92 -4.23
C TYR A 68 -14.57 -17.76 -5.50
N LEU A 69 -15.62 -18.51 -5.80
CA LEU A 69 -15.68 -19.44 -6.92
C LEU A 69 -16.80 -19.07 -7.90
N THR A 70 -16.61 -19.45 -9.16
CA THR A 70 -17.66 -19.41 -10.19
C THR A 70 -17.80 -20.78 -10.81
N LYS A 71 -19.03 -21.26 -11.03
CA LYS A 71 -19.29 -22.51 -11.75
C LYS A 71 -19.98 -22.26 -13.09
N THR A 72 -19.61 -23.04 -14.10
CA THR A 72 -20.25 -23.03 -15.42
C THR A 72 -20.57 -24.46 -15.85
N PRO A 73 -21.83 -24.81 -16.18
CA PRO A 73 -23.03 -23.97 -16.10
C PRO A 73 -23.42 -23.67 -14.64
N ALA A 74 -24.18 -22.60 -14.41
CA ALA A 74 -24.62 -22.18 -13.08
C ALA A 74 -25.46 -23.25 -12.35
N THR A 75 -26.07 -24.18 -13.09
CA THR A 75 -26.86 -25.31 -12.58
C THR A 75 -26.03 -26.51 -12.15
N SER A 76 -24.72 -26.54 -12.43
CA SER A 76 -23.85 -27.64 -12.01
C SER A 76 -23.70 -27.69 -10.49
N ALA A 77 -23.35 -28.85 -9.93
CA ALA A 77 -23.12 -29.02 -8.50
C ALA A 77 -21.85 -29.84 -8.24
N PRO A 78 -20.67 -29.34 -8.64
CA PRO A 78 -19.42 -30.07 -8.45
C PRO A 78 -19.09 -30.21 -6.96
N THR A 79 -18.47 -31.32 -6.60
CA THR A 79 -17.96 -31.56 -5.25
C THR A 79 -16.50 -31.12 -5.18
N LEU A 80 -16.18 -30.27 -4.22
CA LEU A 80 -14.87 -29.67 -4.03
C LEU A 80 -14.23 -30.17 -2.75
N ASN A 81 -12.92 -30.41 -2.82
CA ASN A 81 -12.04 -30.56 -1.67
C ASN A 81 -11.19 -29.29 -1.56
N ILE A 82 -11.28 -28.62 -0.41
CA ILE A 82 -10.51 -27.42 -0.14
C ILE A 82 -9.71 -27.65 1.14
N GLY A 83 -8.39 -27.56 1.01
CA GLY A 83 -7.46 -27.84 2.09
C GLY A 83 -6.47 -26.70 2.32
N LEU A 84 -6.03 -26.61 3.57
CA LEU A 84 -4.90 -25.79 3.98
C LEU A 84 -3.64 -26.65 4.00
N TYR A 85 -2.56 -26.14 3.42
CA TYR A 85 -1.27 -26.81 3.33
C TYR A 85 -0.17 -25.90 3.86
N SER A 86 0.88 -26.51 4.43
CA SER A 86 2.13 -25.79 4.70
C SER A 86 2.81 -25.37 3.39
N ASP A 87 3.75 -24.44 3.46
CA ASP A 87 4.67 -24.16 2.34
C ASP A 87 5.79 -25.20 2.27
N ASN A 88 6.27 -25.47 1.04
CA ASN A 88 7.46 -26.24 0.73
C ASN A 88 8.23 -25.56 -0.42
N GLY A 89 8.96 -24.49 -0.10
CA GLY A 89 9.76 -23.76 -1.08
C GLY A 89 8.91 -22.98 -2.08
N GLY A 90 7.79 -22.43 -1.63
CA GLY A 90 6.83 -21.69 -2.47
C GLY A 90 5.75 -22.55 -3.12
N LEU A 91 5.76 -23.87 -2.91
CA LEU A 91 4.77 -24.84 -3.39
C LEU A 91 3.97 -25.43 -2.22
N PRO A 92 2.75 -25.95 -2.44
CA PRO A 92 2.01 -26.66 -1.41
C PRO A 92 2.78 -27.88 -0.86
N GLY A 93 2.95 -27.93 0.46
CA GLY A 93 3.61 -28.98 1.22
C GLY A 93 2.63 -29.97 1.86
N THR A 94 2.70 -30.14 3.18
CA THR A 94 1.87 -31.09 3.94
C THR A 94 0.46 -30.53 4.16
N GLN A 95 -0.58 -31.34 3.94
CA GLN A 95 -1.95 -30.97 4.26
C GLN A 95 -2.15 -30.88 5.78
N LEU A 96 -2.60 -29.72 6.25
CA LEU A 96 -2.82 -29.43 7.66
C LEU A 96 -4.28 -29.63 8.06
N ALA A 97 -5.20 -29.26 7.17
CA ALA A 97 -6.64 -29.44 7.35
C ALA A 97 -7.34 -29.43 5.99
N ALA A 98 -8.54 -30.02 5.90
CA ALA A 98 -9.38 -29.91 4.72
C ALA A 98 -10.86 -30.14 5.03
N GLY A 99 -11.70 -29.65 4.12
CA GLY A 99 -13.12 -29.90 4.12
C GLY A 99 -13.61 -30.22 2.71
N THR A 100 -14.70 -30.97 2.63
CA THR A 100 -15.40 -31.27 1.38
C THR A 100 -16.74 -30.56 1.37
N THR A 101 -17.11 -29.98 0.23
CA THR A 101 -18.42 -29.31 0.06
C THR A 101 -18.96 -29.51 -1.34
N THR A 102 -20.29 -29.50 -1.47
CA THR A 102 -20.96 -29.50 -2.78
C THR A 102 -21.25 -28.06 -3.16
N PHE A 103 -20.74 -27.60 -4.31
CA PHE A 103 -21.03 -26.26 -4.82
C PHE A 103 -22.39 -26.23 -5.54
N ALA A 104 -23.46 -26.50 -4.80
CA ALA A 104 -24.83 -26.56 -5.30
C ALA A 104 -25.49 -25.18 -5.41
N GLU A 105 -25.29 -24.31 -4.42
CA GLU A 105 -25.94 -23.01 -4.36
C GLU A 105 -25.33 -22.00 -5.34
N ALA A 106 -26.18 -21.19 -5.97
CA ALA A 106 -25.73 -19.95 -6.60
C ALA A 106 -25.68 -18.86 -5.53
N GLY A 107 -24.60 -18.09 -5.46
CA GLY A 107 -24.54 -16.93 -4.57
C GLY A 107 -25.41 -15.78 -5.08
N VAL A 108 -25.15 -14.57 -4.59
CA VAL A 108 -25.85 -13.35 -4.98
C VAL A 108 -25.99 -13.25 -6.51
N GLY A 109 -27.21 -13.03 -6.99
CA GLY A 109 -27.53 -12.83 -8.41
C GLY A 109 -27.84 -14.09 -9.22
N GLY A 110 -27.66 -15.31 -8.66
CA GLY A 110 -28.04 -16.55 -9.36
C GLY A 110 -27.07 -17.03 -10.46
N ASP A 111 -26.01 -16.26 -10.75
CA ASP A 111 -25.09 -16.50 -11.88
C ASP A 111 -23.97 -17.53 -11.59
N GLY A 112 -24.18 -18.45 -10.63
CA GLY A 112 -23.20 -19.48 -10.27
C GLY A 112 -21.92 -18.97 -9.61
N LYS A 113 -21.90 -17.73 -9.08
CA LYS A 113 -20.76 -17.14 -8.35
C LYS A 113 -21.04 -17.08 -6.85
N ALA A 114 -20.11 -17.50 -6.01
CA ALA A 114 -20.32 -17.49 -4.57
C ALA A 114 -19.01 -17.46 -3.77
N TRP A 115 -19.11 -16.90 -2.56
CA TRP A 115 -18.17 -17.22 -1.49
C TRP A 115 -18.51 -18.59 -0.91
N ILE A 116 -17.62 -19.55 -1.10
CA ILE A 116 -17.77 -20.90 -0.54
C ILE A 116 -17.09 -20.93 0.81
N ASN A 117 -17.83 -21.32 1.85
CA ASN A 117 -17.33 -21.46 3.21
C ASN A 117 -17.00 -22.92 3.53
N ILE A 118 -15.79 -23.18 4.00
CA ILE A 118 -15.27 -24.50 4.33
C ILE A 118 -14.84 -24.48 5.79
N PRO A 119 -15.67 -25.04 6.69
CA PRO A 119 -15.31 -25.15 8.11
C PRO A 119 -14.04 -25.97 8.29
N MET A 120 -13.11 -25.46 9.09
CA MET A 120 -11.92 -26.19 9.50
C MET A 120 -11.30 -25.58 10.75
N THR A 121 -10.73 -26.43 11.61
CA THR A 121 -10.04 -26.00 12.83
C THR A 121 -8.56 -26.31 12.70
N VAL A 122 -7.75 -25.27 12.54
CA VAL A 122 -6.29 -25.39 12.40
C VAL A 122 -5.62 -24.10 12.87
N SER A 123 -4.49 -24.21 13.54
CA SER A 123 -3.72 -23.05 14.01
C SER A 123 -2.78 -22.55 12.93
N LEU A 124 -2.79 -21.24 12.69
CA LEU A 124 -1.79 -20.52 11.91
C LEU A 124 -0.77 -19.87 12.85
N THR A 125 0.44 -19.69 12.33
CA THR A 125 1.50 -18.92 12.97
C THR A 125 1.83 -17.73 12.08
N GLN A 126 1.82 -16.52 12.65
CA GLN A 126 2.17 -15.29 11.93
C GLN A 126 3.55 -15.41 11.28
N GLY A 127 3.66 -14.92 10.04
CA GLY A 127 4.91 -14.94 9.26
C GLY A 127 5.18 -16.26 8.52
N ASN A 128 4.47 -17.34 8.85
CA ASN A 128 4.55 -18.57 8.07
C ASN A 128 3.76 -18.46 6.77
N ILE A 129 4.27 -19.11 5.72
CA ILE A 129 3.62 -19.21 4.42
C ILE A 129 2.72 -20.44 4.40
N TYR A 130 1.52 -20.27 3.84
CA TYR A 130 0.51 -21.31 3.70
C TYR A 130 -0.12 -21.29 2.31
N HIS A 131 -0.79 -22.38 1.97
CA HIS A 131 -1.50 -22.57 0.71
C HIS A 131 -2.92 -23.04 0.95
N ILE A 132 -3.89 -22.36 0.34
CA ILE A 132 -5.27 -22.84 0.20
C ILE A 132 -5.35 -23.58 -1.14
N GLN A 133 -5.39 -24.90 -1.12
CA GLN A 133 -5.54 -25.71 -2.32
C GLN A 133 -7.02 -26.00 -2.56
N ILE A 134 -7.48 -25.78 -3.78
CA ILE A 134 -8.82 -26.10 -4.26
C ILE A 134 -8.70 -27.16 -5.36
N GLN A 135 -9.45 -28.24 -5.23
CA GLN A 135 -9.53 -29.34 -6.18
C GLN A 135 -10.98 -29.85 -6.26
N ALA A 136 -11.40 -30.37 -7.41
CA ALA A 136 -12.66 -31.09 -7.50
C ALA A 136 -12.47 -32.57 -7.13
N SER A 137 -13.33 -33.10 -6.26
CA SER A 137 -13.45 -34.55 -6.03
C SER A 137 -14.50 -35.19 -6.96
N SER A 138 -15.44 -34.39 -7.47
CA SER A 138 -16.38 -34.79 -8.51
C SER A 138 -16.71 -33.59 -9.39
N ILE A 139 -16.40 -33.71 -10.69
CA ILE A 139 -16.71 -32.70 -11.69
C ILE A 139 -16.95 -33.40 -13.03
N SER A 140 -18.02 -33.03 -13.74
CA SER A 140 -18.36 -33.59 -15.04
C SER A 140 -19.22 -32.62 -15.82
N GLY A 141 -18.83 -32.31 -17.06
CA GLY A 141 -19.56 -31.36 -17.92
C GLY A 141 -19.67 -29.95 -17.34
N SER A 142 -18.82 -29.59 -16.39
CA SER A 142 -18.80 -28.29 -15.73
C SER A 142 -17.37 -27.81 -15.46
N THR A 143 -17.20 -26.51 -15.28
CA THR A 143 -15.94 -25.90 -14.84
C THR A 143 -16.14 -25.13 -13.55
N VAL A 144 -15.14 -25.14 -12.69
CA VAL A 144 -15.04 -24.28 -11.51
C VAL A 144 -13.88 -23.33 -11.70
N THR A 145 -14.17 -22.04 -11.64
CA THR A 145 -13.19 -20.98 -11.70
C THR A 145 -12.87 -20.50 -10.29
N VAL A 146 -11.58 -20.49 -9.95
CA VAL A 146 -11.07 -19.84 -8.74
C VAL A 146 -10.74 -18.39 -9.05
N ARG A 147 -11.19 -17.46 -8.19
CA ARG A 147 -10.97 -16.03 -8.37
C ARG A 147 -9.59 -15.61 -7.90
N ALA A 148 -8.94 -14.77 -8.71
CA ALA A 148 -7.73 -14.04 -8.40
C ALA A 148 -7.76 -12.67 -9.10
N THR A 149 -6.92 -11.74 -8.65
CA THR A 149 -6.83 -10.39 -9.25
C THR A 149 -5.43 -10.06 -9.74
N SER A 150 -5.33 -9.19 -10.74
CA SER A 150 -4.09 -8.65 -11.28
C SER A 150 -4.03 -7.14 -11.04
N PRO A 151 -2.83 -6.53 -10.94
CA PRO A 151 -1.52 -7.16 -10.79
C PRO A 151 -1.36 -7.90 -9.45
N LEU A 152 -0.22 -8.56 -9.24
CA LEU A 152 0.19 -9.03 -7.92
C LEU A 152 0.47 -7.81 -7.02
N ALA A 153 -0.38 -7.59 -6.02
CA ALA A 153 -0.32 -6.39 -5.18
C ALA A 153 0.68 -6.51 -4.02
N SER A 154 0.99 -7.73 -3.57
CA SER A 154 1.93 -8.01 -2.48
C SER A 154 1.59 -7.29 -1.18
N VAL A 155 0.31 -7.04 -0.92
CA VAL A 155 -0.20 -6.38 0.30
C VAL A 155 -1.54 -7.01 0.67
N VAL A 156 -1.76 -7.23 1.97
CA VAL A 156 -3.02 -7.73 2.49
C VAL A 156 -3.99 -6.56 2.65
N PRO A 157 -5.12 -6.52 1.92
CA PRO A 157 -6.00 -5.36 1.94
C PRO A 157 -6.57 -5.02 3.32
N SER A 158 -6.94 -6.03 4.11
CA SER A 158 -7.62 -5.81 5.39
C SER A 158 -6.81 -5.00 6.41
N ASN A 159 -5.48 -4.99 6.31
CA ASN A 159 -4.58 -4.31 7.25
C ASN A 159 -3.44 -3.50 6.59
N GLY A 160 -3.31 -3.54 5.27
CA GLY A 160 -2.26 -2.83 4.53
C GLY A 160 -0.84 -3.38 4.73
N VAL A 161 -0.67 -4.54 5.36
CA VAL A 161 0.65 -5.14 5.62
C VAL A 161 1.17 -5.83 4.37
N SER A 162 2.47 -5.66 4.10
CA SER A 162 3.15 -6.29 2.96
C SER A 162 3.14 -7.82 3.08
N ASP A 163 2.84 -8.50 1.98
CA ASP A 163 2.96 -9.94 1.83
C ASP A 163 3.54 -10.24 0.45
N THR A 164 4.87 -10.16 0.37
CA THR A 164 5.63 -10.39 -0.87
C THR A 164 5.62 -11.85 -1.34
N ASN A 165 5.15 -12.77 -0.49
CA ASN A 165 5.02 -14.17 -0.86
C ASN A 165 3.67 -14.48 -1.51
N GLN A 166 2.72 -13.54 -1.57
CA GLN A 166 1.44 -13.80 -2.22
C GLN A 166 1.62 -14.30 -3.65
N ASN A 167 0.86 -15.32 -4.00
CA ASN A 167 0.74 -15.72 -5.38
C ASN A 167 -0.46 -16.65 -5.56
N VAL A 168 -0.75 -16.93 -6.83
CA VAL A 168 -1.64 -18.02 -7.19
C VAL A 168 -0.85 -19.01 -8.05
N LEU A 169 -1.00 -20.28 -7.75
CA LEU A 169 -0.40 -21.36 -8.51
C LEU A 169 -1.49 -22.26 -9.08
N ASP A 170 -1.22 -22.88 -10.21
CA ASP A 170 -2.06 -23.95 -10.76
C ASP A 170 -1.25 -25.23 -10.95
N TYR A 171 -1.93 -26.37 -10.87
CA TYR A 171 -1.38 -27.69 -11.15
C TYR A 171 -2.23 -28.36 -12.22
N ASN A 172 -1.58 -28.90 -13.25
CA ASN A 172 -2.23 -29.60 -14.36
C ASN A 172 -3.12 -28.73 -15.27
N ILE A 173 -3.22 -27.43 -15.00
CA ILE A 173 -4.04 -26.48 -15.78
C ILE A 173 -3.18 -25.82 -16.87
N THR A 174 -2.09 -25.15 -16.47
CA THR A 174 -1.15 -24.55 -17.45
C THR A 174 -0.20 -25.59 -18.03
N THR A 175 0.34 -26.44 -17.15
CA THR A 175 1.31 -27.47 -17.52
C THR A 175 0.91 -28.79 -16.85
N ALA A 176 0.73 -29.84 -17.65
CA ALA A 176 0.32 -31.14 -17.15
C ALA A 176 1.29 -31.68 -16.08
N GLY A 177 0.74 -32.12 -14.95
CA GLY A 177 1.52 -32.71 -13.85
C GLY A 177 2.49 -31.78 -13.12
N GLN A 178 2.45 -30.46 -13.32
CA GLN A 178 3.39 -29.49 -12.74
C GLN A 178 2.68 -28.30 -12.09
N TRP A 179 3.28 -27.77 -11.01
CA TRP A 179 2.86 -26.49 -10.42
C TRP A 179 3.43 -25.33 -11.24
N THR A 180 2.58 -24.36 -11.58
CA THR A 180 2.95 -23.15 -12.31
C THR A 180 2.51 -21.91 -11.53
N THR A 181 3.43 -20.97 -11.29
CA THR A 181 3.17 -19.68 -10.63
C THR A 181 2.55 -18.68 -11.61
N LYS A 182 1.54 -17.92 -11.18
CA LYS A 182 0.74 -17.06 -12.06
C LYS A 182 0.92 -15.56 -11.88
N ASN A 183 1.54 -15.14 -10.77
CA ASN A 183 1.76 -13.74 -10.40
C ASN A 183 0.44 -12.95 -10.33
N TYR A 184 -0.55 -13.55 -9.66
CA TYR A 184 -1.81 -12.93 -9.32
C TYR A 184 -1.97 -12.82 -7.81
N THR A 185 -2.80 -11.87 -7.38
CA THR A 185 -3.15 -11.70 -5.97
C THR A 185 -4.30 -12.66 -5.63
N PRO A 186 -4.12 -13.51 -4.60
CA PRO A 186 -5.12 -14.50 -4.20
C PRO A 186 -6.36 -13.87 -3.54
N VAL A 187 -7.56 -14.33 -3.89
CA VAL A 187 -8.82 -13.88 -3.27
C VAL A 187 -9.34 -14.94 -2.31
N TYR A 188 -9.32 -14.64 -1.01
CA TYR A 188 -9.78 -15.54 0.05
C TYR A 188 -10.09 -14.77 1.34
N PHE A 189 -10.78 -15.44 2.26
CA PHE A 189 -10.80 -15.10 3.68
C PHE A 189 -10.38 -16.28 4.54
N LEU A 190 -9.58 -15.96 5.54
CA LEU A 190 -9.40 -16.76 6.74
C LEU A 190 -10.38 -16.23 7.78
N VAL A 191 -11.17 -17.13 8.36
CA VAL A 191 -12.07 -16.78 9.47
C VAL A 191 -11.49 -17.40 10.73
N TYR A 192 -11.22 -16.56 11.72
CA TYR A 192 -10.67 -16.99 13.00
C TYR A 192 -11.80 -17.30 14.00
N GLN A 193 -11.49 -18.10 15.02
CA GLN A 193 -12.46 -18.43 16.08
C GLN A 193 -12.91 -17.24 16.93
N ASP A 194 -12.11 -16.17 16.96
CA ASP A 194 -12.44 -14.91 17.63
C ASP A 194 -13.32 -13.99 16.76
N ASN A 195 -13.86 -14.50 15.64
CA ASN A 195 -14.65 -13.78 14.64
C ASN A 195 -13.91 -12.68 13.87
N THR A 196 -12.59 -12.56 14.04
CA THR A 196 -11.77 -11.74 13.15
C THR A 196 -11.49 -12.48 11.85
N TYR A 197 -11.04 -11.74 10.84
CA TYR A 197 -10.73 -12.30 9.53
C TYR A 197 -9.46 -11.67 8.95
N GLU A 198 -8.88 -12.38 7.98
CA GLU A 198 -7.72 -11.96 7.21
C GLU A 198 -7.92 -12.33 5.75
N GLY A 199 -7.39 -11.53 4.82
CA GLY A 199 -7.33 -11.87 3.40
C GLY A 199 -7.70 -10.72 2.50
N GLN A 200 -8.12 -11.06 1.28
CA GLN A 200 -8.50 -10.11 0.24
C GLN A 200 -9.99 -10.24 -0.08
N PRO A 201 -10.80 -9.20 0.21
CA PRO A 201 -12.22 -9.18 -0.11
C PRO A 201 -12.49 -8.96 -1.59
N TYR A 202 -11.56 -8.31 -2.30
CA TYR A 202 -11.84 -7.73 -3.62
C TYR A 202 -11.92 -8.82 -4.66
N VAL A 203 -13.16 -9.15 -5.02
CA VAL A 203 -13.45 -10.03 -6.13
C VAL A 203 -13.34 -9.29 -7.46
N GLY A 204 -13.36 -7.96 -7.52
CA GLY A 204 -13.11 -7.19 -8.73
C GLY A 204 -13.54 -5.73 -8.64
N ALA A 205 -13.52 -5.02 -9.76
CA ALA A 205 -14.13 -3.69 -9.83
C ALA A 205 -15.66 -3.82 -9.84
N VAL A 206 -16.34 -2.97 -9.06
CA VAL A 206 -17.81 -2.95 -8.98
C VAL A 206 -18.29 -1.62 -9.57
N GLY A 207 -19.27 -1.65 -10.49
CA GLY A 207 -19.80 -0.47 -11.20
C GLY A 207 -19.61 -0.51 -12.72
N VAL A 208 -20.17 0.47 -13.43
CA VAL A 208 -20.29 0.51 -14.91
C VAL A 208 -18.91 0.67 -15.57
N VAL A 209 -18.21 -0.46 -15.67
CA VAL A 209 -17.00 -0.71 -16.45
C VAL A 209 -15.74 0.03 -15.98
N SER A 210 -15.26 -0.25 -14.75
CA SER A 210 -13.85 -0.07 -14.35
C SER A 210 -13.45 1.18 -13.54
N GLY A 211 -14.39 1.91 -12.92
CA GLY A 211 -14.05 2.99 -11.97
C GLY A 211 -15.20 3.98 -11.78
N TYR A 212 -14.91 5.10 -11.12
CA TYR A 212 -15.80 6.27 -11.08
C TYR A 212 -15.15 7.45 -11.76
N THR A 213 -15.97 8.28 -12.39
CA THR A 213 -15.48 9.43 -13.14
C THR A 213 -15.58 10.72 -12.35
N VAL A 214 -14.60 11.59 -12.53
CA VAL A 214 -14.53 12.92 -11.91
C VAL A 214 -14.79 13.97 -12.99
N TYR A 215 -15.91 14.68 -12.89
CA TYR A 215 -16.35 15.68 -13.87
C TYR A 215 -17.46 16.56 -13.28
N GLY A 216 -17.54 17.82 -13.71
CA GLY A 216 -18.57 18.76 -13.28
C GLY A 216 -18.77 18.78 -11.76
N SER A 217 -20.00 18.48 -11.32
CA SER A 217 -20.35 18.39 -9.90
C SER A 217 -20.03 17.05 -9.23
N THR A 218 -19.60 16.04 -10.00
CA THR A 218 -19.24 14.72 -9.48
C THR A 218 -17.78 14.69 -9.04
N TRP A 219 -17.57 14.68 -7.74
CA TRP A 219 -16.26 14.56 -7.11
C TRP A 219 -16.14 13.16 -6.51
N ILE A 220 -14.98 12.53 -6.69
CA ILE A 220 -14.69 11.20 -6.17
C ILE A 220 -13.51 11.29 -5.22
N GLY A 221 -13.53 10.51 -4.16
CA GLY A 221 -12.50 10.60 -3.14
C GLY A 221 -12.49 9.42 -2.20
N LEU A 222 -11.70 9.59 -1.15
CA LEU A 222 -11.56 8.64 -0.05
C LEU A 222 -11.92 9.38 1.24
N GLN A 223 -12.88 8.84 2.00
CA GLN A 223 -13.06 9.17 3.42
C GLN A 223 -12.14 8.25 4.21
N PHE A 224 -11.44 8.78 5.20
CA PHE A 224 -10.56 7.97 6.05
C PHE A 224 -10.50 8.47 7.49
N GLN A 225 -10.24 7.54 8.41
CA GLN A 225 -10.11 7.78 9.85
C GLN A 225 -8.87 7.00 10.36
N PRO A 226 -7.73 7.68 10.57
CA PRO A 226 -6.51 7.02 11.04
C PRO A 226 -6.72 6.39 12.43
N THR A 227 -6.14 5.21 12.66
CA THR A 227 -6.12 4.55 13.97
C THR A 227 -4.93 4.99 14.83
N SER A 228 -3.94 5.61 14.22
CA SER A 228 -2.78 6.25 14.85
C SER A 228 -2.49 7.55 14.11
N ASP A 229 -1.82 8.49 14.77
CA ASP A 229 -1.37 9.71 14.11
C ASP A 229 -0.46 9.36 12.93
N VAL A 230 -0.72 10.01 11.80
CA VAL A 230 0.07 9.82 10.57
C VAL A 230 0.37 11.17 9.95
N THR A 231 1.65 11.43 9.68
CA THR A 231 2.09 12.62 8.96
C THR A 231 2.42 12.25 7.53
N VAL A 232 1.94 13.06 6.58
CA VAL A 232 2.06 12.80 5.14
C VAL A 232 2.53 14.05 4.41
N ASP A 233 3.27 13.89 3.32
CA ASP A 233 3.79 15.00 2.49
C ASP A 233 3.35 14.92 1.02
N ARG A 234 2.74 13.80 0.61
CA ARG A 234 2.32 13.57 -0.78
C ARG A 234 1.05 12.75 -0.86
N ILE A 235 0.22 13.06 -1.85
CA ILE A 235 -0.98 12.30 -2.23
C ILE A 235 -0.70 11.62 -3.57
N ASP A 236 -0.98 10.32 -3.66
CA ASP A 236 -0.92 9.55 -4.91
C ASP A 236 -2.33 9.03 -5.23
N LEU A 237 -2.83 9.32 -6.43
CA LEU A 237 -4.10 8.82 -6.94
C LEU A 237 -3.85 7.86 -8.11
N TYR A 238 -4.51 6.72 -8.12
CA TYR A 238 -4.48 5.81 -9.27
C TYR A 238 -5.59 6.16 -10.27
N VAL A 239 -5.20 6.83 -11.36
CA VAL A 239 -6.11 7.48 -12.30
C VAL A 239 -5.64 7.29 -13.75
N LYS A 240 -6.61 7.30 -14.67
CA LYS A 240 -6.39 7.49 -16.11
C LYS A 240 -7.30 8.59 -16.63
N LYS A 241 -6.99 9.12 -17.81
CA LYS A 241 -7.94 9.93 -18.57
C LYS A 241 -8.74 9.07 -19.56
N GLY A 242 -9.96 9.51 -19.82
CA GLY A 242 -10.81 9.05 -20.91
C GLY A 242 -11.09 10.22 -21.86
N GLY A 243 -11.16 9.96 -23.16
CA GLY A 243 -11.37 11.00 -24.17
C GLY A 243 -10.33 12.13 -24.09
N THR A 244 -10.79 13.35 -24.29
CA THR A 244 -9.97 14.57 -24.23
C THR A 244 -10.56 15.50 -23.17
N PRO A 245 -10.09 15.44 -21.92
CA PRO A 245 -10.53 16.37 -20.88
C PRO A 245 -10.36 17.83 -21.33
N THR A 246 -11.33 18.67 -20.99
CA THR A 246 -11.34 20.12 -21.22
C THR A 246 -10.92 20.92 -19.98
N ASP A 247 -10.68 20.23 -18.88
CA ASP A 247 -10.31 20.79 -17.58
C ASP A 247 -9.29 19.90 -16.90
N ASP A 248 -8.47 20.51 -16.04
CA ASP A 248 -7.47 19.80 -15.26
C ASP A 248 -8.10 19.03 -14.10
N LEU A 249 -7.31 18.16 -13.45
CA LEU A 249 -7.71 17.46 -12.24
C LEU A 249 -7.23 18.25 -11.02
N TYR A 250 -8.15 18.56 -10.11
CA TYR A 250 -7.90 19.27 -8.85
C TYR A 250 -8.18 18.35 -7.66
N TYR A 251 -7.67 18.72 -6.50
CA TYR A 251 -7.90 18.01 -5.24
C TYR A 251 -8.29 18.96 -4.11
N GLU A 252 -8.97 18.42 -3.10
CA GLU A 252 -9.22 19.04 -1.82
C GLU A 252 -9.04 18.03 -0.68
N LEU A 253 -8.15 18.35 0.24
CA LEU A 253 -7.98 17.67 1.51
C LEU A 253 -8.84 18.40 2.56
N ARG A 254 -9.74 17.66 3.21
CA ARG A 254 -10.79 18.19 4.09
C ARG A 254 -10.83 17.46 5.44
N GLY A 255 -11.40 18.12 6.45
CA GLY A 255 -11.47 17.67 7.84
C GLY A 255 -10.74 18.61 8.81
N PRO A 256 -10.51 18.18 10.06
CA PRO A 256 -11.04 16.97 10.69
C PRO A 256 -12.55 17.08 10.97
N ASN A 257 -13.26 15.95 10.92
CA ASN A 257 -14.66 15.74 11.35
C ASN A 257 -15.75 16.62 10.69
N SER A 258 -15.36 17.50 9.77
CA SER A 258 -16.24 18.38 9.02
C SER A 258 -15.82 18.38 7.55
N PHE A 259 -16.71 17.93 6.68
CA PHE A 259 -16.48 17.94 5.23
C PHE A 259 -16.31 19.35 4.67
N SER A 260 -16.88 20.36 5.34
CA SER A 260 -16.79 21.77 4.92
C SER A 260 -15.45 22.43 5.27
N THR A 261 -14.66 21.82 6.17
CA THR A 261 -13.36 22.34 6.56
C THR A 261 -12.32 21.92 5.53
N VAL A 262 -11.80 22.86 4.74
CA VAL A 262 -10.72 22.61 3.77
C VAL A 262 -9.36 22.82 4.45
N ILE A 263 -8.54 21.77 4.47
CA ILE A 263 -7.16 21.80 4.96
C ILE A 263 -6.23 22.31 3.87
N GLU A 264 -6.38 21.80 2.65
CA GLU A 264 -5.57 22.15 1.50
C GLU A 264 -6.35 21.87 0.20
N GLN A 265 -6.11 22.67 -0.84
CA GLN A 265 -6.68 22.43 -2.16
C GLN A 265 -5.76 22.98 -3.25
N GLY A 266 -5.91 22.48 -4.47
CA GLY A 266 -5.22 23.04 -5.63
C GLY A 266 -5.25 22.15 -6.85
N LEU A 267 -4.42 22.51 -7.83
CA LEU A 267 -4.15 21.67 -8.99
C LEU A 267 -3.48 20.36 -8.54
N PHE A 268 -4.11 19.23 -8.88
CA PHE A 268 -3.55 17.91 -8.66
C PHE A 268 -2.63 17.53 -9.83
N ALA A 269 -3.17 17.58 -11.05
CA ALA A 269 -2.44 17.28 -12.27
C ALA A 269 -3.09 17.95 -13.49
N SER A 270 -2.26 18.38 -14.44
CA SER A 270 -2.77 18.88 -15.71
C SER A 270 -3.26 17.73 -16.59
N GLN A 271 -4.24 17.98 -17.45
CA GLN A 271 -4.80 16.97 -18.37
C GLN A 271 -3.73 16.29 -19.26
N GLY A 272 -2.63 17.01 -19.53
CA GLY A 272 -1.51 16.53 -20.33
C GLY A 272 -0.63 15.50 -19.61
N SER A 273 -0.57 15.52 -18.27
CA SER A 273 0.27 14.61 -17.49
C SER A 273 -0.40 13.28 -17.13
N ILE A 274 -1.71 13.16 -17.35
CA ILE A 274 -2.45 11.92 -17.09
C ILE A 274 -2.55 11.10 -18.39
N GLY A 275 -2.15 9.82 -18.32
CA GLY A 275 -2.20 8.86 -19.43
C GLY A 275 -3.56 8.19 -19.61
N THR A 276 -3.75 7.47 -20.71
CA THR A 276 -4.98 6.71 -21.02
C THR A 276 -5.06 5.34 -20.34
N SER A 277 -3.96 4.91 -19.73
CA SER A 277 -3.88 3.72 -18.87
C SER A 277 -3.81 4.16 -17.41
N TYR A 278 -4.27 3.32 -16.49
CA TYR A 278 -4.16 3.64 -15.08
C TYR A 278 -2.70 3.72 -14.64
N SER A 279 -2.40 4.77 -13.89
CA SER A 279 -1.07 5.00 -13.32
C SER A 279 -1.20 5.82 -12.04
N TRP A 280 -0.17 5.73 -11.19
CA TRP A 280 -0.06 6.62 -10.04
C TRP A 280 0.29 8.03 -10.52
N VAL A 281 -0.57 8.98 -10.21
CA VAL A 281 -0.32 10.42 -10.37
C VAL A 281 -0.14 11.02 -8.98
N GLN A 282 0.90 11.83 -8.81
CA GLN A 282 1.38 12.26 -7.51
C GLN A 282 1.27 13.78 -7.34
N LYS A 283 0.95 14.21 -6.13
CA LYS A 283 0.91 15.61 -5.72
C LYS A 283 1.58 15.78 -4.36
N THR A 284 2.70 16.50 -4.35
CA THR A 284 3.32 16.97 -3.11
C THR A 284 2.46 18.06 -2.47
N LEU A 285 2.21 17.93 -1.18
CA LEU A 285 1.48 18.89 -0.37
C LEU A 285 2.34 20.13 -0.12
N SER A 286 1.71 21.28 0.16
CA SER A 286 2.47 22.52 0.39
C SER A 286 3.40 22.43 1.60
N THR A 287 3.00 21.63 2.59
CA THR A 287 3.75 21.29 3.81
C THR A 287 3.31 19.90 4.26
N PRO A 288 4.11 19.16 5.06
CA PRO A 288 3.62 17.95 5.70
C PRO A 288 2.33 18.20 6.49
N ARG A 289 1.38 17.27 6.43
CA ARG A 289 0.07 17.31 7.10
C ARG A 289 -0.05 16.13 8.05
N THR A 290 -0.46 16.39 9.28
CA THR A 290 -0.72 15.33 10.27
C THR A 290 -2.22 15.06 10.36
N PHE A 291 -2.60 13.80 10.14
CA PHE A 291 -3.93 13.29 10.42
C PHE A 291 -3.91 12.65 11.81
N THR A 292 -4.67 13.23 12.74
CA THR A 292 -4.76 12.74 14.12
C THR A 292 -5.68 11.53 14.18
N ALA A 293 -5.30 10.55 15.00
CA ALA A 293 -6.06 9.33 15.22
C ALA A 293 -7.51 9.63 15.65
N GLY A 294 -8.45 8.84 15.12
CA GLY A 294 -9.87 8.93 15.45
C GLY A 294 -10.63 10.08 14.77
N ASN A 295 -9.96 11.02 14.11
CA ASN A 295 -10.61 12.06 13.32
C ASN A 295 -10.94 11.57 11.90
N THR A 296 -12.08 12.02 11.36
CA THR A 296 -12.47 11.73 9.98
C THR A 296 -11.93 12.82 9.05
N TYR A 297 -11.37 12.39 7.92
CA TYR A 297 -10.84 13.24 6.87
C TYR A 297 -11.33 12.78 5.51
N TRP A 298 -11.21 13.66 4.52
CA TRP A 298 -11.54 13.35 3.13
C TRP A 298 -10.46 13.88 2.20
N ILE A 299 -10.09 13.09 1.21
CA ILE A 299 -9.39 13.57 0.02
C ILE A 299 -10.35 13.44 -1.17
N MET A 300 -10.73 14.56 -1.76
CA MET A 300 -11.68 14.63 -2.87
C MET A 300 -11.00 15.14 -4.13
N PHE A 301 -11.31 14.54 -5.27
CA PHE A 301 -10.83 14.95 -6.58
C PHE A 301 -11.97 15.54 -7.40
N ARG A 302 -11.69 16.64 -8.11
CA ARG A 302 -12.69 17.41 -8.86
C ARG A 302 -12.15 17.90 -10.20
N SER A 303 -13.05 18.10 -11.14
CA SER A 303 -12.75 18.69 -12.45
C SER A 303 -13.98 19.44 -12.95
N PRO A 304 -14.25 20.64 -12.39
CA PRO A 304 -15.54 21.30 -12.47
C PRO A 304 -15.94 21.79 -13.88
N ASN A 305 -14.96 22.07 -14.75
CA ASN A 305 -15.24 22.58 -16.10
C ASN A 305 -15.27 21.48 -17.17
N ASN A 306 -15.04 20.22 -16.79
CA ASN A 306 -15.25 19.09 -17.69
C ASN A 306 -16.76 18.85 -17.86
N THR A 307 -17.24 19.03 -19.09
CA THR A 307 -18.64 18.81 -19.46
C THR A 307 -18.91 17.41 -19.99
N GLU A 308 -17.88 16.69 -20.47
CA GLU A 308 -17.98 15.26 -20.77
C GLU A 308 -18.05 14.44 -19.47
N ALA A 309 -18.84 13.35 -19.46
CA ALA A 309 -19.09 12.57 -18.26
C ALA A 309 -17.96 11.59 -17.87
N THR A 310 -16.93 11.45 -18.71
CA THR A 310 -15.88 10.43 -18.54
C THR A 310 -14.42 10.91 -18.73
N PRO A 311 -14.02 12.11 -18.27
CA PRO A 311 -12.71 12.70 -18.59
C PRO A 311 -11.59 12.08 -17.74
N TYR A 312 -11.83 11.80 -16.46
CA TYR A 312 -10.90 11.17 -15.54
C TYR A 312 -11.58 10.02 -14.85
N TRP A 313 -10.92 8.87 -14.85
CA TRP A 313 -11.40 7.67 -14.17
C TRP A 313 -10.50 7.36 -13.00
N THR A 314 -11.04 7.46 -11.79
CA THR A 314 -10.39 6.99 -10.57
C THR A 314 -10.70 5.52 -10.38
N GLN A 315 -9.71 4.72 -10.02
CA GLN A 315 -9.96 3.31 -9.76
C GLN A 315 -10.67 3.15 -8.42
N VAL A 316 -11.72 2.32 -8.42
CA VAL A 316 -12.47 1.97 -7.22
C VAL A 316 -12.57 0.45 -7.16
N VAL A 317 -12.06 -0.10 -6.07
CA VAL A 317 -12.08 -1.54 -5.79
C VAL A 317 -13.20 -1.81 -4.79
N GLY A 318 -13.83 -2.99 -4.84
CA GLY A 318 -14.91 -3.26 -3.90
C GLY A 318 -15.49 -4.65 -4.03
N VAL A 319 -16.61 -4.85 -3.35
CA VAL A 319 -17.42 -6.06 -3.44
C VAL A 319 -18.87 -5.73 -3.74
N ASP A 320 -19.65 -6.77 -4.10
CA ASP A 320 -21.09 -6.62 -4.25
C ASP A 320 -21.72 -6.27 -2.88
N PRO A 321 -22.46 -5.15 -2.77
CA PRO A 321 -23.08 -4.72 -1.52
C PRO A 321 -24.12 -5.70 -0.97
N ASN A 322 -24.67 -6.60 -1.79
CA ASN A 322 -25.65 -7.58 -1.37
C ASN A 322 -25.04 -8.76 -0.61
N TYR A 323 -23.71 -8.91 -0.60
CA TYR A 323 -23.07 -9.87 0.31
C TYR A 323 -23.19 -9.39 1.76
N GLN A 324 -23.35 -10.33 2.69
CA GLN A 324 -23.38 -10.06 4.13
C GLN A 324 -21.97 -9.78 4.69
N SER A 325 -21.89 -9.23 5.89
CA SER A 325 -20.64 -9.14 6.65
C SER A 325 -19.99 -10.53 6.83
N PRO A 326 -18.67 -10.65 6.76
CA PRO A 326 -17.68 -9.58 6.61
C PRO A 326 -17.40 -9.18 5.16
N TYR A 327 -17.98 -9.84 4.16
CA TYR A 327 -17.60 -9.67 2.75
C TYR A 327 -17.72 -8.21 2.29
N ASN A 328 -18.79 -7.52 2.68
CA ASN A 328 -19.09 -6.12 2.33
C ASN A 328 -18.47 -5.07 3.25
N THR A 329 -17.69 -5.47 4.26
CA THR A 329 -17.03 -4.56 5.22
C THR A 329 -15.55 -4.83 5.39
N ALA A 330 -15.04 -5.92 4.82
CA ALA A 330 -13.64 -6.33 4.92
C ALA A 330 -12.72 -5.64 3.91
N THR A 331 -13.14 -4.49 3.39
CA THR A 331 -12.44 -3.65 2.42
C THR A 331 -11.14 -3.07 3.01
N PHE A 332 -10.35 -2.35 2.23
CA PHE A 332 -9.03 -1.89 2.67
C PHE A 332 -9.20 -0.89 3.82
N GLY A 333 -8.61 -1.17 4.98
CA GLY A 333 -8.89 -0.38 6.19
C GLY A 333 -10.31 -0.55 6.75
N GLY A 334 -11.09 -1.52 6.24
CA GLY A 334 -12.45 -1.80 6.68
C GLY A 334 -13.38 -0.61 6.55
N THR A 335 -14.08 -0.25 7.63
CA THR A 335 -14.98 0.92 7.65
C THR A 335 -14.27 2.24 7.94
N THR A 336 -12.96 2.22 8.23
CA THR A 336 -12.20 3.45 8.52
C THR A 336 -11.59 4.05 7.27
N MET A 337 -11.68 3.39 6.12
CA MET A 337 -11.31 3.92 4.82
C MET A 337 -12.39 3.49 3.84
N CYS A 338 -13.02 4.43 3.16
CA CYS A 338 -14.16 4.14 2.30
C CYS A 338 -14.19 5.08 1.11
N PHE A 339 -14.71 4.59 -0.01
CA PHE A 339 -15.13 5.42 -1.13
C PHE A 339 -16.03 6.55 -0.66
N ALA A 340 -15.75 7.77 -1.12
CA ALA A 340 -16.55 8.96 -0.90
C ALA A 340 -16.90 9.62 -2.24
N ARG A 341 -18.13 10.13 -2.34
CA ARG A 341 -18.61 10.89 -3.50
C ARG A 341 -19.37 12.13 -3.07
N SER A 342 -19.09 13.24 -3.75
CA SER A 342 -19.99 14.38 -3.82
C SER A 342 -20.58 14.44 -5.23
N SER A 343 -21.89 14.68 -5.33
CA SER A 343 -22.60 14.91 -6.59
C SER A 343 -23.14 16.34 -6.71
N ASP A 344 -22.88 17.16 -5.67
CA ASP A 344 -23.35 18.52 -5.47
C ASP A 344 -22.20 19.55 -5.53
N GLY A 345 -21.11 19.22 -6.23
CA GLY A 345 -19.99 20.13 -6.45
C GLY A 345 -19.19 20.43 -5.18
N GLY A 346 -19.09 19.48 -4.27
CA GLY A 346 -18.33 19.60 -3.02
C GLY A 346 -19.06 20.32 -1.89
N SER A 347 -20.37 20.53 -2.03
CA SER A 347 -21.20 21.12 -0.97
C SER A 347 -21.37 20.15 0.21
N SER A 348 -21.50 18.85 -0.07
CA SER A 348 -21.57 17.79 0.92
C SER A 348 -20.97 16.48 0.42
N VAL A 349 -20.66 15.56 1.34
CA VAL A 349 -20.36 14.17 1.00
C VAL A 349 -21.68 13.43 0.77
N THR A 350 -22.14 13.43 -0.48
CA THR A 350 -23.44 12.85 -0.85
C THR A 350 -23.52 11.32 -0.73
N SER A 351 -22.39 10.61 -0.71
CA SER A 351 -22.35 9.16 -0.52
C SER A 351 -21.01 8.70 0.06
N VAL A 352 -21.08 7.78 1.03
CA VAL A 352 -19.96 7.01 1.55
C VAL A 352 -20.32 5.53 1.41
N GLN A 353 -19.45 4.73 0.80
CA GLN A 353 -19.71 3.31 0.54
C GLN A 353 -18.66 2.46 1.25
N THR A 354 -19.03 1.77 2.33
CA THR A 354 -18.12 0.93 3.13
C THR A 354 -17.72 -0.38 2.46
N TYR A 355 -18.33 -0.69 1.31
CA TYR A 355 -18.06 -1.89 0.53
C TYR A 355 -17.15 -1.62 -0.68
N ARG A 356 -16.60 -0.40 -0.78
CA ARG A 356 -15.67 0.01 -1.85
C ARG A 356 -14.63 1.01 -1.35
N ASP A 357 -13.50 1.04 -2.04
CA ASP A 357 -12.40 1.96 -1.78
C ASP A 357 -11.89 2.60 -3.05
N THR A 358 -11.68 3.91 -3.00
CA THR A 358 -10.96 4.64 -4.05
C THR A 358 -9.47 4.42 -3.85
N VAL A 359 -8.77 4.01 -4.91
CA VAL A 359 -7.33 3.69 -4.86
C VAL A 359 -6.52 4.98 -4.76
N VAL A 360 -6.28 5.39 -3.52
CA VAL A 360 -5.55 6.61 -3.12
C VAL A 360 -4.65 6.26 -1.96
N ARG A 361 -3.39 6.68 -2.02
CA ARG A 361 -2.43 6.53 -0.93
C ARG A 361 -1.72 7.84 -0.65
N PHE A 362 -1.17 7.94 0.54
CA PHE A 362 -0.38 9.05 1.02
C PHE A 362 1.02 8.57 1.32
N ASN A 363 2.04 9.32 0.90
CA ASN A 363 3.40 9.05 1.34
C ASN A 363 3.53 9.47 2.80
N VAL A 364 3.89 8.51 3.66
CA VAL A 364 4.13 8.80 5.08
C VAL A 364 5.44 9.58 5.18
N TYR A 365 5.34 10.79 5.71
CA TYR A 365 6.48 11.64 5.96
C TYR A 365 7.14 11.18 7.27
N SER A 366 8.37 10.70 7.14
CA SER A 366 9.25 10.55 8.29
C SER A 366 10.22 11.73 8.29
N ALA A 367 10.13 12.57 9.32
CA ALA A 367 11.12 13.62 9.49
C ALA A 367 12.51 12.97 9.63
N PRO A 368 13.54 13.53 8.98
CA PRO A 368 14.89 13.09 9.26
C PRO A 368 15.16 13.22 10.77
N PRO A 369 15.91 12.28 11.36
CA PRO A 369 16.29 12.39 12.77
C PRO A 369 16.98 13.75 13.00
N PRO A 370 16.79 14.36 14.18
CA PRO A 370 17.54 15.57 14.52
C PRO A 370 19.03 15.32 14.35
N ASP A 371 19.75 16.33 13.86
CA ASP A 371 21.20 16.31 13.94
C ASP A 371 21.61 16.35 15.42
N THR A 372 22.37 15.35 15.85
CA THR A 372 22.87 15.21 17.21
C THR A 372 24.40 15.18 17.27
N THR A 373 25.09 15.33 16.15
CA THR A 373 26.55 15.25 16.12
C THR A 373 27.09 16.67 16.20
N PRO A 374 27.67 17.10 17.34
CA PRO A 374 28.25 18.43 17.40
C PRO A 374 29.51 18.52 16.51
N PRO A 375 29.89 19.74 16.09
CA PRO A 375 31.20 20.01 15.51
C PRO A 375 32.33 19.52 16.42
N ALA A 376 33.45 19.09 15.83
CA ALA A 376 34.62 18.75 16.64
C ALA A 376 35.20 20.00 17.32
N ALA A 377 35.89 19.79 18.44
CA ALA A 377 36.64 20.83 19.11
C ALA A 377 37.78 21.36 18.22
N ILE A 378 37.98 22.67 18.21
CA ILE A 378 39.15 23.30 17.58
C ILE A 378 40.38 23.00 18.44
N ASN A 379 41.36 22.28 17.89
CA ASN A 379 42.57 21.86 18.64
C ASN A 379 43.86 22.55 18.18
N ASN A 380 43.79 23.44 17.19
CA ASN A 380 44.95 24.11 16.59
C ASN A 380 44.80 25.64 16.52
N LEU A 381 43.98 26.22 17.40
CA LEU A 381 43.88 27.68 17.51
C LEU A 381 45.24 28.27 17.89
N SER A 382 45.69 29.23 17.10
CA SER A 382 46.95 29.96 17.30
C SER A 382 46.72 31.47 17.18
N ALA A 383 47.58 32.24 17.84
CA ALA A 383 47.52 33.70 17.87
C ALA A 383 48.88 34.30 17.49
N GLN A 384 48.87 35.36 16.69
CA GLN A 384 50.06 36.13 16.33
C GLN A 384 49.80 37.62 16.53
N LEU A 385 50.86 38.41 16.75
CA LEU A 385 50.75 39.86 16.76
C LEU A 385 50.20 40.34 15.41
N GLY A 386 49.18 41.19 15.48
CA GLY A 386 48.58 41.75 14.28
C GLY A 386 49.38 42.93 13.72
N PRO A 387 49.04 43.39 12.50
CA PRO A 387 49.80 44.38 11.75
C PRO A 387 49.76 45.79 12.36
N THR A 388 48.84 46.04 13.30
CA THR A 388 48.70 47.32 14.00
C THR A 388 48.85 47.13 15.51
N ALA A 389 49.36 48.15 16.19
CA ALA A 389 49.45 48.13 17.65
C ALA A 389 48.10 47.83 18.29
N GLY A 390 48.06 46.84 19.20
CA GLY A 390 46.84 46.38 19.86
C GLY A 390 45.99 45.37 19.07
N SER A 391 46.46 44.88 17.90
CA SER A 391 45.75 43.84 17.13
C SER A 391 46.36 42.44 17.30
N VAL A 392 45.53 41.41 17.14
CA VAL A 392 45.91 40.00 17.14
C VAL A 392 45.34 39.33 15.88
N VAL A 393 46.12 38.46 15.25
CA VAL A 393 45.65 37.57 14.18
C VAL A 393 45.43 36.20 14.78
N LEU A 394 44.21 35.70 14.69
CA LEU A 394 43.84 34.33 15.11
C LEU A 394 43.77 33.42 13.89
N SER A 395 44.27 32.20 14.02
CA SER A 395 44.25 31.20 12.95
C SER A 395 43.93 29.82 13.51
N TRP A 396 42.96 29.15 12.90
CA TRP A 396 42.56 27.78 13.22
C TRP A 396 42.06 27.06 11.97
N THR A 397 41.98 25.74 12.02
CA THR A 397 41.27 24.95 10.99
C THR A 397 39.81 24.84 11.39
N ALA A 398 38.89 25.23 10.50
CA ALA A 398 37.46 25.01 10.72
C ALA A 398 37.19 23.50 10.89
N THR A 399 36.43 23.15 11.93
CA THR A 399 35.95 21.78 12.12
C THR A 399 34.75 21.51 11.22
N GLY A 400 34.33 20.24 11.15
CA GLY A 400 33.15 19.86 10.38
C GLY A 400 31.86 20.13 11.14
N ASP A 401 30.74 20.02 10.44
CA ASP A 401 29.40 20.03 11.05
C ASP A 401 29.24 18.83 11.98
N ASP A 402 29.56 17.64 11.44
CA ASP A 402 29.55 16.36 12.14
C ASP A 402 30.97 15.94 12.53
N GLY A 403 31.46 16.46 13.65
CA GLY A 403 32.85 16.24 14.07
C GLY A 403 33.84 16.93 13.11
N THR A 404 34.56 16.16 12.28
CA THR A 404 35.52 16.70 11.29
C THR A 404 35.00 16.62 9.85
N THR A 405 33.73 16.24 9.65
CA THR A 405 33.14 16.03 8.33
C THR A 405 32.08 17.09 8.02
N GLY A 406 31.96 17.46 6.75
CA GLY A 406 30.97 18.44 6.30
C GLY A 406 31.36 19.88 6.61
N ASN A 407 30.56 20.83 6.14
CA ASN A 407 30.74 22.25 6.42
C ASN A 407 29.70 22.66 7.46
N VAL A 408 30.11 23.41 8.48
CA VAL A 408 29.19 24.01 9.45
C VAL A 408 28.21 24.93 8.72
N SER A 409 26.97 24.47 8.52
CA SER A 409 25.96 25.14 7.69
C SER A 409 24.86 25.74 8.56
N GLY A 410 24.78 27.08 8.60
CA GLY A 410 23.85 27.78 9.49
C GLY A 410 24.35 27.98 10.93
N GLY A 411 25.53 27.44 11.26
CA GLY A 411 26.27 27.72 12.50
C GLY A 411 27.25 28.90 12.39
N ALA A 412 27.91 29.24 13.49
CA ALA A 412 28.92 30.31 13.54
C ALA A 412 30.04 29.99 14.54
N PHE A 413 31.25 30.48 14.27
CA PHE A 413 32.33 30.49 15.25
C PHE A 413 32.19 31.73 16.15
N ARG A 414 32.21 31.51 17.46
CA ARG A 414 32.22 32.59 18.45
C ARG A 414 33.61 32.68 19.09
N ILE A 415 34.18 33.88 19.11
CA ILE A 415 35.41 34.19 19.82
C ILE A 415 35.02 34.94 21.09
N ASP A 416 35.33 34.37 22.24
CA ASP A 416 35.21 35.04 23.53
C ASP A 416 36.61 35.25 24.11
N TYR A 417 36.84 36.42 24.72
CA TYR A 417 38.02 36.68 25.54
C TYR A 417 37.60 36.68 27.01
N ASP A 418 38.47 36.20 27.88
CA ASP A 418 38.28 36.26 29.33
C ASP A 418 39.61 36.62 29.99
N THR A 419 39.56 37.37 31.09
CA THR A 419 40.72 37.68 31.96
C THR A 419 40.77 36.73 33.16
N THR A 420 39.83 35.81 33.26
CA THR A 420 39.70 34.72 34.25
C THR A 420 39.38 33.40 33.52
N GLU A 421 39.57 32.23 34.15
CA GLU A 421 39.23 30.95 33.49
C GLU A 421 37.72 30.81 33.28
N LYS A 422 37.29 30.62 32.03
CA LYS A 422 35.88 30.45 31.66
C LYS A 422 35.47 28.98 31.73
N SER A 423 34.49 28.65 32.58
CA SER A 423 33.81 27.35 32.52
C SER A 423 32.71 27.39 31.46
N TRP A 424 32.77 26.47 30.50
CA TRP A 424 31.74 26.32 29.47
C TRP A 424 30.71 25.29 29.96
N ASN A 425 29.46 25.72 30.14
CA ASN A 425 28.32 24.82 30.33
C ASN A 425 27.73 24.44 28.97
#